data_AF-A0A9X3WGL6-F1
#
_entry.id   AF-A0A9X3WGL6-F1
#
_cell.length_a   1.000
_cell.length_b   1.000
_cell.length_c   1.000
_cell.angle_alpha   90.00
_cell.angle_beta   90.00
_cell.angle_gamma   90.00
#
_symmetry.space_group_name_H-M   'P 1'
#
loop_
_entity.id
_entity.type
_entity.pdbx_description
1 polymer ?
#
loop_
_entity_poly.entity_id
_entity_poly.type
_entity_poly.pdbx_seq_one_letter_code
_entity_poly.pdbx_strand_id
1 'polypeptide(L)' 'MSGLISGILYLFVLFGLASVLFYTLVSIWGTNEPVLAYLLSVISVHLVLHAFGEIGKK' A
#
# COMPACT_ATOMS: atom_id res chain seq x y z
N MET A 1 -8.09 -20.03 11.89
CA MET A 1 -8.60 -19.80 10.51
C MET A 1 -8.95 -18.32 10.26
N SER A 2 -9.67 -17.62 11.15
CA SER A 2 -10.03 -16.20 10.94
C SER A 2 -8.85 -15.23 10.77
N GLY A 3 -7.75 -15.40 11.53
CA GLY A 3 -6.58 -14.51 11.41
C GLY A 3 -5.78 -14.69 10.12
N LEU A 4 -5.71 -15.91 9.59
CA LEU A 4 -5.02 -16.22 8.33
C LEU A 4 -5.73 -15.57 7.14
N ILE A 5 -7.05 -15.67 7.10
CA ILE A 5 -7.89 -15.03 6.07
C ILE A 5 -7.74 -13.51 6.15
N SER A 6 -7.79 -12.93 7.36
CA SER A 6 -7.61 -11.49 7.56
C SER A 6 -6.23 -11.00 7.11
N GLY A 7 -5.17 -11.79 7.34
CA GLY A 7 -3.81 -11.45 6.90
C GLY A 7 -3.66 -11.46 5.38
N ILE A 8 -4.23 -12.47 4.70
CA ILE A 8 -4.21 -12.55 3.24
C ILE A 8 -5.00 -11.39 2.62
N LEU A 9 -6.16 -11.07 3.20
CA LEU A 9 -7.00 -9.96 2.73
C LEU A 9 -6.28 -8.62 2.90
N TYR A 10 -5.58 -8.42 4.03
CA TYR A 10 -4.75 -7.24 4.25
C TYR A 10 -3.64 -7.11 3.20
N LEU A 11 -2.92 -8.20 2.89
CA LEU A 11 -1.90 -8.20 1.85
C LEU A 11 -2.49 -7.83 0.49
N PHE A 12 -3.64 -8.38 0.14
CA PHE A 12 -4.31 -8.08 -1.13
C PHE A 12 -4.68 -6.60 -1.25
N VAL A 13 -5.23 -6.02 -0.17
CA VAL A 13 -5.55 -4.59 -0.09
C VAL A 13 -4.29 -3.73 -0.18
N LEU A 14 -3.23 -4.10 0.52
CA LEU A 14 -1.97 -3.37 0.55
C LEU A 14 -1.30 -3.33 -0.83
N PHE A 15 -1.17 -4.47 -1.50
CA PHE A 15 -0.59 -4.53 -2.85
C PHE A 15 -1.50 -3.86 -3.88
N GLY A 16 -2.82 -4.00 -3.76
CA GLY A 16 -3.78 -3.34 -4.64
C GLY A 16 -3.70 -1.81 -4.55
N LEU A 17 -3.76 -1.27 -3.34
CA LEU A 17 -3.66 0.18 -3.11
C LEU A 17 -2.29 0.73 -3.50
N ALA A 18 -1.20 0.02 -3.19
CA ALA A 18 0.14 0.42 -3.58
C ALA A 18 0.31 0.48 -5.11
N SER A 19 -0.27 -0.49 -5.83
CA SER A 19 -0.26 -0.51 -7.29
C SER A 19 -1.03 0.67 -7.88
N VAL A 20 -2.23 0.97 -7.37
CA VAL A 20 -3.02 2.13 -7.80
C VAL A 20 -2.26 3.44 -7.56
N LEU A 21 -1.67 3.60 -6.37
CA LEU A 21 -0.88 4.78 -6.03
C LEU A 21 0.34 4.93 -6.94
N PHE A 22 1.04 3.83 -7.20
CA PHE A 22 2.19 3.81 -8.10
C PHE A 22 1.81 4.19 -9.53
N TYR A 23 0.78 3.58 -10.11
CA TYR A 23 0.32 3.92 -11.46
C TYR A 23 -0.11 5.39 -11.55
N THR A 24 -0.77 5.90 -10.52
CA THR A 24 -1.16 7.31 -10.44
C THR A 24 0.07 8.23 -10.42
N LEU A 25 1.08 7.92 -9.59
CA LEU A 25 2.31 8.69 -9.49
C LEU A 25 3.13 8.66 -10.78
N VAL A 26 3.29 7.48 -11.39
CA VAL A 26 4.01 7.32 -12.66
C VAL A 26 3.30 8.01 -13.82
N SER A 27 1.96 8.05 -13.80
CA SER A 27 1.18 8.75 -14.82
C SER A 27 1.31 10.27 -14.75
N ILE A 28 1.60 10.84 -13.57
CA ILE A 28 1.74 12.29 -13.37
C ILE A 28 3.20 12.73 -13.49
N TRP A 29 4.09 12.01 -12.80
CA TRP A 29 5.52 12.20 -12.81
C TRP A 29 6.18 10.98 -13.44
N GLY A 30 6.57 11.11 -14.71
CA GLY A 30 7.39 10.09 -15.36
C GLY A 30 8.65 9.84 -14.53
N THR A 31 8.79 8.62 -13.99
CA THR A 31 9.92 8.26 -13.11
C THR A 31 10.99 7.52 -13.90
N ASN A 32 12.26 7.88 -13.67
CA ASN A 32 13.40 7.17 -14.27
C ASN A 32 13.71 5.85 -13.54
N GLU A 33 13.23 5.69 -12.30
CA GLU A 33 13.50 4.54 -11.43
C GLU A 33 12.19 3.94 -10.89
N PRO A 34 11.44 3.18 -11.73
CA PRO A 34 10.11 2.69 -11.39
C PRO A 34 10.10 1.76 -10.17
N VAL A 35 11.18 1.02 -9.93
CA VAL A 35 11.29 0.11 -8.78
C VAL A 35 11.30 0.88 -7.46
N LEU A 36 12.07 1.96 -7.35
CA LEU A 36 12.15 2.78 -6.14
C LEU A 36 10.82 3.49 -5.86
N ALA A 37 10.18 4.03 -6.90
CA ALA A 37 8.88 4.66 -6.79
C ALA A 37 7.78 3.67 -6.35
N TYR A 38 7.82 2.42 -6.81
CA TYR A 38 6.91 1.38 -6.35
C TYR A 38 7.14 1.03 -4.88
N LEU A 39 8.39 0.86 -4.45
CA LEU A 39 8.72 0.61 -3.05
C LEU A 39 8.23 1.74 -2.13
N LEU A 40 8.44 2.99 -2.53
CA LEU A 40 7.92 4.17 -1.81
C LEU A 40 6.39 4.16 -1.74
N SER A 41 5.72 3.77 -2.82
CA SER A 41 4.26 3.65 -2.86
C SER A 41 3.76 2.58 -1.89
N VAL A 42 4.42 1.42 -1.84
CA VAL A 42 4.12 0.33 -0.90
C VAL A 42 4.32 0.79 0.55
N ILE A 43 5.46 1.41 0.87
CA ILE A 43 5.76 1.90 2.22
C ILE A 43 4.74 2.96 2.66
N SER A 44 4.40 3.88 1.76
CA SER A 44 3.43 4.94 2.03
C SER A 44 2.04 4.37 2.34
N VAL A 45 1.55 3.45 1.50
CA VAL A 45 0.26 2.77 1.72
C VAL A 45 0.30 1.94 3.01
N HIS A 46 1.40 1.24 3.30
CA HIS A 46 1.55 0.49 4.54
C HIS A 46 1.44 1.37 5.78
N LEU A 47 2.14 2.52 5.80
CA LEU A 47 2.08 3.49 6.90
C LEU A 47 0.68 4.07 7.07
N VAL A 48 0.00 4.41 5.97
CA VAL A 48 -1.38 4.91 6.00
C VAL A 48 -2.32 3.86 6.58
N LEU A 49 -2.24 2.61 6.11
CA LEU A 49 -3.07 1.51 6.63
C LEU A 49 -2.77 1.23 8.11
N HIS A 50 -1.50 1.31 8.53
CA HIS A 50 -1.10 1.17 9.93
C HIS A 50 -1.71 2.28 10.80
N ALA A 51 -1.59 3.54 10.37
CA ALA A 51 -2.17 4.68 11.08
C ALA A 51 -3.69 4.57 11.22
N PHE A 52 -4.40 4.18 10.15
CA PHE A 52 -5.85 3.93 10.22
C PHE A 52 -6.21 2.79 11.17
N GLY A 53 -5.42 1.70 11.16
CA GLY A 53 -5.60 0.58 12.09
C GLY A 53 -5.36 0.95 13.56
N GLU A 54 -4.41 1.84 13.84
CA GLU A 54 -4.17 2.37 15.18
C GLU A 54 -5.27 3.32 15.65
N ILE A 55 -5.81 4.16 14.76
CA ILE A 55 -6.91 5.08 15.09
C ILE A 55 -8.16 4.29 15.50
N GLY A 56 -8.49 3.19 14.83
CA GLY A 56 -9.64 2.35 15.18
C GLY A 56 -9.48 1.49 16.44
N LYS A 57 -8.29 1.44 17.04
CA LYS A 57 -8.01 0.73 18.31
C LYS A 57 -8.14 1.63 19.55
N LYS A 58 -8.31 2.94 19.37
CA LYS A 58 -8.58 3.92 20.44
C LYS A 58 -10.08 4.13 20.61
#